data_AF-A0A535JMT1-F1
#
_entry.id   AF-A0A535JMT1-F1
#
_cell.length_a   1.000
_cell.length_b   1.000
_cell.length_c   1.000
_cell.angle_alpha   90.00
_cell.angle_beta   90.00
_cell.angle_gamma   90.00
#
_symmetry.space_group_name_H-M   'P 1'
#
loop_
_entity.id
_entity.type
_entity.pdbx_description
1 polymer ?
#
loop_
_entity_poly.entity_id
_entity_poly.type
_entity_poly.pdbx_seq_one_letter_code
_entity_poly.pdbx_strand_id
1 'polypeptide(L)'
;MSVKHTIALGLALFLSLSILAGVAEAGKGGHRNAAGSGSGSLSLVLLNSTDGLAHYGQNVTFTVSSTVSQPWVNLTCYQNGDWVTNQYVGFYAGYPWSQVFPLATWKWTGGAADCTARLFDGLTNATLGSMSFHAYE
;
A
#
# COMPACT_ATOMS: atom_id res chain seq x y z
N MET A 1 24.74 64.76 -24.87
CA MET A 1 24.49 65.56 -23.64
C MET A 1 24.83 64.70 -22.44
N SER A 2 25.45 65.29 -21.41
CA SER A 2 25.86 64.63 -20.15
C SER A 2 26.18 65.76 -19.14
N VAL A 3 26.18 65.59 -17.82
CA VAL A 3 26.04 64.40 -16.95
C VAL A 3 25.21 64.82 -15.71
N LYS A 4 24.62 63.87 -14.95
CA LYS A 4 24.91 63.72 -13.49
C LYS A 4 24.12 62.60 -12.80
N HIS A 5 24.80 61.99 -11.83
CA HIS A 5 24.26 60.98 -10.91
C HIS A 5 23.66 61.68 -9.68
N THR A 6 22.61 61.10 -9.09
CA THR A 6 22.25 61.36 -7.69
C THR A 6 21.94 60.02 -7.01
N ILE A 7 22.75 59.68 -6.01
CA ILE A 7 22.62 58.45 -5.21
C ILE A 7 21.58 58.70 -4.11
N ALA A 8 20.71 57.72 -3.87
CA ALA A 8 19.87 57.69 -2.67
C ALA A 8 20.04 56.33 -1.96
N LEU A 9 20.74 56.33 -0.83
CA LEU A 9 20.81 55.17 0.08
C LEU A 9 19.44 54.95 0.72
N GLY A 10 18.86 53.76 0.54
CA GLY A 10 17.67 53.30 1.26
C GLY A 10 17.98 52.02 2.03
N LEU A 11 18.48 52.14 3.27
CA LEU A 11 18.87 51.01 4.10
C LEU A 11 17.63 50.32 4.71
N ALA A 12 16.99 49.44 3.94
CA ALA A 12 15.77 48.75 4.36
C ALA A 12 16.07 47.55 5.27
N LEU A 13 16.05 47.78 6.58
CA LEU A 13 16.21 46.76 7.62
C LEU A 13 14.93 45.93 7.79
N PHE A 14 14.83 44.79 7.10
CA PHE A 14 13.75 43.80 7.30
C PHE A 14 14.30 42.49 7.86
N LEU A 15 14.52 42.44 9.17
CA LEU A 15 14.86 41.22 9.89
C LEU A 15 13.58 40.50 10.34
N SER A 16 12.83 39.94 9.39
CA SER A 16 11.65 39.13 9.67
C SER A 16 12.06 37.78 10.25
N LEU A 17 11.86 37.60 11.55
CA LEU A 17 12.18 36.38 12.29
C LEU A 17 11.20 35.26 11.87
N SER A 18 11.60 34.48 10.87
CA SER A 18 10.79 33.41 10.29
C SER A 18 10.58 32.25 11.26
N ILE A 19 9.33 31.83 11.39
CA ILE A 19 8.84 30.93 12.43
C ILE A 19 9.31 29.50 12.15
N LEU A 20 10.25 28.97 12.96
CA LEU A 20 10.57 27.54 12.95
C LEU A 20 9.55 26.76 13.79
N ALA A 21 8.33 26.69 13.26
CA ALA A 21 7.34 25.73 13.74
C ALA A 21 7.79 24.33 13.32
N GLY A 22 8.56 23.68 14.21
CA GLY A 22 8.83 22.25 14.10
C GLY A 22 7.51 21.49 14.21
N VAL A 23 6.90 21.17 13.07
CA VAL A 23 5.96 20.05 13.02
C VAL A 23 6.79 18.83 13.41
N ALA A 24 6.48 18.25 14.55
CA ALA A 24 6.92 16.89 14.83
C ALA A 24 5.99 16.00 14.02
N GLU A 25 6.50 15.37 12.96
CA GLU A 25 5.80 14.28 12.28
C GLU A 25 5.37 13.27 13.34
N ALA A 26 4.06 13.26 13.61
CA ALA A 26 3.45 12.29 14.51
C ALA A 26 3.65 10.91 13.87
N GLY A 27 4.68 10.19 14.35
CA GLY A 27 4.99 8.84 13.93
C GLY A 27 3.77 7.96 14.13
N LYS A 28 3.01 7.77 13.05
CA LYS A 28 1.75 7.01 13.03
C LYS A 28 2.05 5.64 13.62
N GLY A 29 1.41 5.36 14.76
CA GLY A 29 1.83 4.31 15.68
C GLY A 29 2.18 3.01 14.97
N GLY A 30 3.45 2.64 15.00
CA GLY A 30 3.89 1.36 14.50
C GLY A 30 3.20 0.27 15.32
N HIS A 31 2.24 -0.42 14.69
CA HIS A 31 1.61 -1.60 15.27
C HIS A 31 2.70 -2.66 15.50
N ARG A 32 3.24 -2.70 16.72
CA ARG A 32 4.05 -3.81 17.21
C ARG A 32 3.13 -5.01 17.41
N ASN A 33 2.71 -5.60 16.29
CA ASN A 33 2.12 -6.93 16.30
C ASN A 33 3.13 -7.83 17.00
N ALA A 34 2.70 -8.48 18.08
CA ALA A 34 3.54 -9.43 18.77
C ALA A 34 4.02 -10.47 17.75
N ALA A 35 5.31 -10.80 17.79
CA ALA A 35 5.87 -11.86 16.98
C ALA A 35 5.30 -13.20 17.46
N GLY A 36 4.13 -13.57 16.93
CA GLY A 36 3.65 -14.94 16.99
C GLY A 36 4.69 -15.84 16.33
N SER A 37 4.87 -17.06 16.83
CA SER A 37 5.89 -18.02 16.38
C SER A 37 5.66 -18.58 14.96
N GLY A 38 4.75 -17.98 14.19
CA GLY A 38 4.47 -18.33 12.82
C GLY A 38 5.37 -17.58 11.84
N SER A 39 5.70 -18.24 10.73
CA SER A 39 6.33 -17.63 9.57
C SER A 39 5.55 -18.00 8.32
N GLY A 40 5.70 -17.21 7.25
CA GLY A 40 5.08 -17.54 5.98
C GLY A 40 5.56 -16.66 4.84
N SER A 41 5.33 -17.15 3.63
CA SER A 41 5.62 -16.44 2.38
C SER A 41 4.44 -16.57 1.43
N LEU A 42 4.30 -15.58 0.55
CA LEU A 42 3.31 -15.58 -0.51
C LEU A 42 3.94 -15.07 -1.81
N SER A 43 3.47 -15.59 -2.94
CA SER A 43 3.84 -15.14 -4.28
C SER A 43 2.60 -15.03 -5.15
N LEU A 44 2.51 -13.96 -5.94
CA LEU A 44 1.39 -13.69 -6.84
C LEU A 44 1.31 -14.73 -7.96
N VAL A 45 0.08 -15.18 -8.26
CA VAL A 45 -0.25 -16.05 -9.39
C VAL A 45 -1.34 -15.38 -10.21
N LEU A 46 -1.08 -15.17 -11.49
CA LEU A 46 -2.02 -14.55 -12.44
C LEU A 46 -2.86 -15.65 -13.08
N LEU A 47 -4.19 -15.55 -13.03
CA LEU A 47 -5.08 -16.62 -13.48
C LEU A 47 -5.57 -16.46 -14.92
N ASN A 48 -5.71 -15.21 -15.38
CA ASN A 48 -6.19 -14.89 -16.71
C ASN A 48 -5.49 -13.67 -17.34
N SER A 49 -4.21 -13.46 -16.96
CA SER A 49 -3.32 -12.51 -17.62
C SER A 49 -2.89 -13.02 -18.99
N THR A 50 -2.75 -12.11 -19.95
CA THR A 50 -2.32 -12.40 -21.33
C THR A 50 -0.89 -11.97 -21.63
N ASP A 51 -0.29 -11.17 -20.76
CA ASP A 51 1.02 -10.51 -20.95
C ASP A 51 2.01 -10.75 -19.78
N GLY A 52 1.57 -11.41 -18.71
CA GLY A 52 2.35 -11.66 -17.50
C GLY A 52 2.24 -10.57 -16.44
N LEU A 53 1.32 -9.62 -16.60
CA LEU A 53 1.01 -8.56 -15.62
C LEU A 53 -0.40 -8.75 -15.02
N ALA A 54 -0.64 -8.15 -13.86
CA ALA A 54 -1.96 -8.09 -13.25
C ALA A 54 -2.74 -6.88 -13.79
N HIS A 55 -3.99 -7.05 -14.19
CA HIS A 55 -4.84 -5.94 -14.65
C HIS A 55 -6.15 -5.85 -13.86
N TYR A 56 -6.73 -4.65 -13.87
CA TYR A 56 -8.12 -4.42 -13.52
C TYR A 56 -9.05 -5.41 -14.24
N GLY A 57 -10.10 -5.87 -13.56
CA GLY A 57 -11.07 -6.83 -14.10
C GLY A 57 -10.55 -8.28 -14.25
N GLN A 58 -9.24 -8.53 -14.09
CA GLN A 58 -8.68 -9.88 -14.06
C GLN A 58 -8.73 -10.49 -12.66
N ASN A 59 -8.33 -11.76 -12.56
CA ASN A 59 -8.26 -12.52 -11.31
C ASN A 59 -6.82 -12.92 -10.99
N VAL A 60 -6.48 -12.85 -9.71
CA VAL A 60 -5.21 -13.36 -9.17
C VAL A 60 -5.47 -14.31 -8.01
N THR A 61 -4.48 -15.13 -7.70
CA THR A 61 -4.40 -15.89 -6.45
C THR A 61 -2.96 -15.83 -5.93
N PHE A 62 -2.67 -16.53 -4.84
CA PHE A 62 -1.34 -16.58 -4.25
C PHE A 62 -0.94 -18.02 -3.98
N THR A 63 0.30 -18.39 -4.32
CA THR A 63 0.93 -19.55 -3.69
C THR A 63 1.34 -19.11 -2.29
N VAL A 64 0.84 -19.81 -1.26
CA VAL A 64 1.09 -19.51 0.14
C VAL A 64 1.83 -20.66 0.79
N SER A 65 2.89 -20.35 1.54
CA SER A 65 3.57 -21.26 2.46
C SER A 65 3.51 -20.67 3.86
N SER A 66 3.18 -21.48 4.86
CA SER A 66 3.10 -21.01 6.25
C SER A 66 3.24 -22.14 7.26
N THR A 67 3.72 -21.81 8.46
CA THR A 67 3.78 -22.73 9.61
C THR A 67 2.54 -22.68 10.51
N VAL A 68 1.58 -21.78 10.26
CA VAL A 68 0.34 -21.70 11.07
C VAL A 68 -0.77 -22.55 10.46
N SER A 69 -1.78 -22.92 11.27
CA SER A 69 -2.88 -23.80 10.83
C SER A 69 -3.96 -23.08 10.00
N GLN A 70 -4.11 -21.77 10.18
CA GLN A 70 -5.07 -20.93 9.46
C GLN A 70 -4.39 -19.68 8.89
N PRO A 71 -3.52 -19.81 7.87
CA PRO A 71 -3.06 -18.66 7.10
C PRO A 71 -4.22 -18.00 6.34
N TRP A 72 -4.29 -16.68 6.39
CA TRP A 72 -5.19 -15.85 5.59
C TRP A 72 -4.38 -14.84 4.80
N VAL A 73 -4.83 -14.53 3.58
CA VAL A 73 -4.31 -13.41 2.80
C VAL A 73 -5.35 -12.29 2.80
N ASN A 74 -4.91 -11.11 3.21
CA ASN A 74 -5.62 -9.86 2.98
C ASN A 74 -5.03 -9.17 1.75
N LEU A 75 -5.81 -8.98 0.69
CA LEU A 75 -5.42 -8.16 -0.46
C LEU A 75 -6.07 -6.79 -0.33
N THR A 76 -5.25 -5.75 -0.17
CA THR A 76 -5.71 -4.34 -0.19
C THR A 76 -5.07 -3.61 -1.36
N CYS A 77 -5.85 -2.94 -2.22
CA CYS A 77 -5.33 -2.06 -3.27
C CYS A 77 -5.86 -0.63 -3.16
N TYR A 78 -5.03 0.31 -3.61
CA TYR A 78 -5.28 1.75 -3.59
C TYR A 78 -5.09 2.36 -4.99
N GLN A 79 -5.97 3.28 -5.36
CA GLN A 79 -5.86 4.11 -6.56
C GLN A 79 -5.85 5.57 -6.12
N ASN A 80 -4.83 6.33 -6.49
CA ASN A 80 -4.68 7.76 -6.11
C ASN A 80 -4.75 8.05 -4.59
N GLY A 81 -4.41 7.05 -3.76
CA GLY A 81 -4.52 7.13 -2.29
C GLY A 81 -5.88 6.71 -1.72
N ASP A 82 -6.91 6.54 -2.56
CA ASP A 82 -8.21 6.02 -2.16
C ASP A 82 -8.27 4.49 -2.23
N TRP A 83 -9.00 3.90 -1.29
CA TRP A 83 -9.11 2.45 -1.14
C TRP A 83 -10.14 1.84 -2.11
N VAL A 84 -9.69 0.93 -3.00
CA VAL A 84 -10.53 0.34 -4.08
C VAL A 84 -10.84 -1.15 -3.93
N THR A 85 -10.01 -1.96 -3.25
CA THR A 85 -10.35 -3.37 -2.92
C THR A 85 -9.67 -3.84 -1.64
N ASN A 86 -10.37 -4.60 -0.79
CA ASN A 86 -9.95 -5.12 0.53
C ASN A 86 -10.65 -6.45 0.72
N GLN A 87 -9.93 -7.53 0.45
CA GLN A 87 -10.49 -8.88 0.35
C GLN A 87 -9.73 -9.79 1.31
N TYR A 88 -10.44 -10.74 1.92
CA TYR A 88 -9.90 -11.67 2.92
C TYR A 88 -10.22 -13.10 2.49
N VAL A 89 -9.19 -13.91 2.31
CA VAL A 89 -9.29 -15.29 1.81
C VAL A 89 -8.42 -16.22 2.66
N GLY A 90 -8.97 -17.39 3.02
CA GLY A 90 -8.26 -18.41 3.78
C GLY A 90 -7.43 -19.33 2.88
N PHE A 91 -6.17 -19.56 3.24
CA PHE A 91 -5.22 -20.41 2.51
C PHE A 91 -4.93 -21.73 3.25
N TYR A 92 -5.99 -22.37 3.77
CA TYR A 92 -5.90 -23.58 4.59
C TYR A 92 -6.92 -24.65 4.18
N ALA A 93 -6.62 -25.91 4.53
CA ALA A 93 -7.50 -27.04 4.25
C ALA A 93 -8.85 -26.88 4.97
N GLY A 94 -9.95 -26.98 4.24
CA GLY A 94 -11.31 -26.80 4.76
C GLY A 94 -11.85 -25.37 4.69
N TYR A 95 -11.13 -24.41 4.10
CA TYR A 95 -11.72 -23.13 3.71
C TYR A 95 -12.80 -23.36 2.62
N PRO A 96 -14.07 -22.97 2.82
CA PRO A 96 -15.16 -23.42 1.95
C PRO A 96 -15.44 -22.53 0.72
N TRP A 97 -14.61 -21.51 0.47
CA TRP A 97 -14.81 -20.52 -0.61
C TRP A 97 -13.64 -20.52 -1.60
N SER A 98 -13.82 -19.84 -2.73
CA SER A 98 -12.77 -19.66 -3.74
C SER A 98 -11.55 -18.95 -3.16
N GLN A 99 -10.35 -19.40 -3.55
CA GLN A 99 -9.08 -18.79 -3.17
C GLN A 99 -8.61 -17.72 -4.17
N VAL A 100 -9.56 -17.15 -4.92
CA VAL A 100 -9.34 -16.20 -6.01
C VAL A 100 -9.70 -14.78 -5.56
N PHE A 101 -8.87 -13.82 -5.95
CA PHE A 101 -9.07 -12.40 -5.77
C PHE A 101 -9.35 -11.72 -7.11
N PRO A 102 -10.61 -11.33 -7.38
CA PRO A 102 -10.93 -10.40 -8.46
C PRO A 102 -10.24 -9.05 -8.22
N LEU A 103 -9.59 -8.52 -9.25
CA LEU A 103 -9.04 -7.16 -9.31
C LEU A 103 -10.09 -6.17 -9.82
N ALA A 104 -11.31 -6.30 -9.30
CA ALA A 104 -12.42 -5.39 -9.54
C ALA A 104 -13.39 -5.44 -8.35
N THR A 105 -14.02 -4.31 -8.04
CA THR A 105 -15.08 -4.21 -7.03
C THR A 105 -16.07 -3.14 -7.45
N TRP A 106 -17.17 -2.98 -6.73
CA TRP A 106 -18.08 -1.83 -6.94
C TRP A 106 -17.44 -0.46 -6.65
N LYS A 107 -16.27 -0.41 -5.97
CA LYS A 107 -15.48 0.81 -5.78
C LYS A 107 -14.39 1.00 -6.83
N TRP A 108 -13.85 -0.08 -7.36
CA TRP A 108 -12.84 -0.05 -8.40
C TRP A 108 -13.56 -0.05 -9.75
N THR A 109 -13.82 1.13 -10.31
CA THR A 109 -14.59 1.28 -11.56
C THR A 109 -13.73 1.19 -12.82
N GLY A 110 -12.40 1.23 -12.68
CA GLY A 110 -11.42 1.08 -13.76
C GLY A 110 -10.06 1.62 -13.36
N GLY A 111 -9.09 1.50 -14.29
CA GLY A 111 -7.76 2.08 -14.16
C GLY A 111 -6.83 1.38 -13.17
N ALA A 112 -5.55 1.73 -13.23
CA ALA A 112 -4.50 1.10 -12.45
C ALA A 112 -4.60 1.35 -10.93
N ALA A 113 -4.05 0.44 -10.12
CA ALA A 113 -4.00 0.53 -8.66
C ALA A 113 -2.77 -0.20 -8.08
N ASP A 114 -2.26 0.28 -6.95
CA ASP A 114 -1.18 -0.38 -6.22
C ASP A 114 -1.76 -1.31 -5.15
N CYS A 115 -1.41 -2.58 -5.25
CA CYS A 115 -1.90 -3.67 -4.41
C CYS A 115 -0.86 -4.13 -3.40
N THR A 116 -1.31 -4.45 -2.18
CA THR A 116 -0.51 -5.09 -1.13
C THR A 116 -1.26 -6.28 -0.58
N ALA A 117 -0.63 -7.45 -0.66
CA ALA A 117 -1.11 -8.70 -0.09
C ALA A 117 -0.37 -8.96 1.22
N ARG A 118 -1.12 -9.07 2.33
CA ARG A 118 -0.61 -9.41 3.67
C ARG A 118 -1.03 -10.82 4.05
N LEU A 119 -0.05 -11.70 4.26
CA LEU A 119 -0.26 -13.01 4.85
C LEU A 119 -0.25 -12.88 6.38
N PHE A 120 -1.28 -13.40 7.03
CA PHE A 120 -1.44 -13.34 8.49
C PHE A 120 -2.05 -14.63 9.06
N ASP A 121 -1.84 -14.88 10.35
CA ASP A 121 -2.53 -15.94 11.09
C ASP A 121 -3.95 -15.50 11.43
N GLY A 122 -4.96 -16.24 10.95
CA GLY A 122 -6.37 -15.95 11.20
C GLY A 122 -6.80 -16.05 12.66
N LEU A 123 -6.04 -16.75 13.51
CA LEU A 123 -6.34 -16.88 14.94
C LEU A 123 -5.81 -15.71 15.78
N THR A 124 -4.61 -15.24 15.49
CA THR A 124 -3.92 -14.19 16.29
C THR A 124 -3.85 -12.83 15.59
N ASN A 125 -4.19 -12.77 14.31
CA ASN A 125 -3.95 -11.63 13.41
C ASN A 125 -2.46 -11.23 13.27
N ALA A 126 -1.53 -12.09 13.71
CA ALA A 126 -0.09 -11.87 13.55
C ALA A 126 0.29 -11.88 12.06
N THR A 127 1.04 -10.86 11.62
CA THR A 127 1.53 -10.79 10.23
C THR A 127 2.70 -11.74 10.04
N LEU A 128 2.61 -12.59 9.02
CA LEU A 128 3.61 -13.63 8.71
C LEU A 128 4.49 -13.24 7.53
N GLY A 129 3.96 -12.43 6.62
CA GLY A 129 4.65 -11.90 5.44
C GLY A 129 3.78 -10.92 4.64
N SER A 130 4.38 -10.20 3.70
CA SER A 130 3.67 -9.30 2.79
C SER A 130 4.40 -9.13 1.47
N MET A 131 3.65 -8.88 0.39
CA MET A 131 4.19 -8.44 -0.89
C MET A 131 3.31 -7.34 -1.49
N SER A 132 3.86 -6.57 -2.43
CA SER A 132 3.11 -5.58 -3.20
C SER A 132 3.31 -5.81 -4.70
N PHE A 133 2.31 -5.41 -5.50
CA PHE A 133 2.34 -5.46 -6.95
C PHE A 133 1.47 -4.34 -7.52
N HIS A 134 1.75 -3.94 -8.76
CA HIS A 134 0.92 -3.00 -9.49
C HIS A 134 -0.12 -3.76 -10.31
N ALA A 135 -1.39 -3.32 -10.26
CA ALA A 135 -2.43 -3.73 -11.18
C ALA A 135 -2.60 -2.64 -12.23
N TYR A 136 -2.40 -2.98 -13.50
CA TYR A 136 -2.58 -2.09 -14.64
C TYR A 136 -4.07 -1.95 -15.01
N GLU A 137 -4.38 -1.10 -15.99
CA GLU A 137 -5.76 -0.94 -16.51
C GLU A 137 -6.23 -2.11 -17.39
#